data_AF-A0A7U4TJ21-F1
#
_entry.id   AF-A0A7U4TJ21-F1
#
_cell.length_a   1.000
_cell.length_b   1.000
_cell.length_c   1.000
_cell.angle_alpha   90.00
_cell.angle_beta   90.00
_cell.angle_gamma   90.00
#
_symmetry.space_group_name_H-M   'P 1'
#
loop_
_entity.id
_entity.type
_entity.pdbx_description
1 polymer ?
#
loop_
_entity_poly.entity_id
_entity_poly.type
_entity_poly.pdbx_seq_one_letter_code
_entity_poly.pdbx_strand_id
1 'polypeptide(L)'
;MKPQVIFIDFVLKEWLLIASGVGFALLSIYTKHLPIYSIDELQVLFILFVLFITVNGLQKGGLLLKIAQSIEKGKVIPLKLVLATFFLSMLVTNDIVLMVIVPLTLSLNINRKDILVILEALAANSGSALTPIGNPQNLYIYWFYGIHPCTFIKTIFPFSLVFLGLLTVSSLFVVIQKDLKEDQIQKINKKAYVYGVLFIVILLTVFHVLPLLTGVAVIFFALIFDRKALYVDYALLFSFFFFFGIADSLKSILASEITHSGHIFLLSALASQVMSNVPATLLVAKFTSNWQALLWGSNAGGFGSLFGSLANLIAYKLYITHEGANNIAMFTAKFLAIGYMALFISIGLYFLLYRPAALL
;
A
#
# COMPACT_ATOMS: atom_id res chain seq x y z
N MET A 1 9.66 -24.80 8.10
CA MET A 1 8.67 -23.82 7.59
C MET A 1 7.90 -24.46 6.45
N LYS A 2 6.58 -24.24 6.34
CA LYS A 2 5.78 -24.80 5.24
C LYS A 2 6.31 -24.24 3.89
N PRO A 3 6.45 -25.04 2.82
CA PRO A 3 7.03 -24.60 1.54
C PRO A 3 6.30 -23.40 0.90
N GLN A 4 5.00 -23.25 1.15
CA GLN A 4 4.22 -22.08 0.75
C GLN A 4 4.72 -20.76 1.37
N VAL A 5 5.24 -20.81 2.60
CA VAL A 5 5.78 -19.62 3.30
C VAL A 5 7.10 -19.18 2.68
N ILE A 6 7.95 -20.14 2.30
CA ILE A 6 9.24 -19.87 1.63
C ILE A 6 9.00 -19.23 0.26
N PHE A 7 8.05 -19.77 -0.51
CA PHE A 7 7.68 -19.20 -1.81
C PHE A 7 7.12 -17.77 -1.67
N ILE A 8 6.23 -17.53 -0.70
CA ILE A 8 5.68 -16.20 -0.46
C ILE A 8 6.75 -15.24 0.06
N ASP A 9 7.71 -15.70 0.87
CA ASP A 9 8.83 -14.86 1.31
C ASP A 9 9.76 -14.45 0.16
N PHE A 10 10.07 -15.40 -0.73
CA PHE A 10 10.79 -15.12 -1.96
C PHE A 10 10.03 -14.13 -2.86
N VAL A 11 8.73 -14.34 -3.02
CA VAL A 11 7.81 -13.44 -3.75
C VAL A 11 7.56 -12.11 -3.04
N LEU A 12 7.78 -11.99 -1.74
CA LEU A 12 7.60 -10.72 -1.04
C LEU A 12 8.85 -9.84 -1.14
N LYS A 13 10.05 -10.44 -1.13
CA LYS A 13 11.29 -9.69 -0.91
C LYS A 13 12.29 -9.75 -2.05
N GLU A 14 12.34 -10.85 -2.80
CA GLU A 14 13.50 -11.14 -3.65
C GLU A 14 13.14 -11.11 -5.14
N TRP A 15 11.98 -11.67 -5.53
CA TRP A 15 11.64 -11.73 -6.96
C TRP A 15 11.53 -10.34 -7.59
N LEU A 16 10.95 -9.36 -6.88
CA LEU A 16 10.69 -8.03 -7.44
C LEU A 16 12.01 -7.30 -7.67
N LEU A 17 12.91 -7.39 -6.70
CA LEU A 17 14.24 -6.81 -6.79
C LEU A 17 15.06 -7.47 -7.90
N ILE A 18 15.04 -8.80 -7.98
CA ILE A 18 15.79 -9.55 -9.00
C ILE A 18 15.21 -9.25 -10.39
N ALA A 19 13.89 -9.33 -10.56
CA ALA A 19 13.24 -9.10 -11.85
C ALA A 19 13.45 -7.66 -12.33
N SER A 20 13.31 -6.67 -11.44
CA SER A 20 13.58 -5.27 -11.78
C SER A 20 15.06 -5.02 -12.03
N GLY A 21 15.97 -5.60 -11.26
CA GLY A 21 17.42 -5.47 -11.49
C GLY A 21 17.87 -6.10 -12.81
N VAL A 22 17.37 -7.29 -13.14
CA VAL A 22 17.63 -7.95 -14.42
C VAL A 22 17.01 -7.17 -15.57
N GLY A 23 15.75 -6.73 -15.43
CA GLY A 23 15.07 -5.90 -16.43
C GLY A 23 15.83 -4.61 -16.71
N PHE A 24 16.26 -3.92 -15.65
CA PHE A 24 17.10 -2.72 -15.72
C PHE A 24 18.41 -2.98 -16.47
N ALA A 25 19.12 -4.05 -16.12
CA ALA A 25 20.40 -4.40 -16.76
C ALA A 25 20.20 -4.71 -18.25
N LEU A 26 19.19 -5.55 -18.59
CA LEU A 26 18.90 -5.93 -19.98
C LEU A 26 18.50 -4.72 -20.83
N LEU A 27 17.63 -3.84 -20.32
CA LEU A 27 17.22 -2.63 -21.02
C LEU A 27 18.37 -1.63 -21.19
N SER A 28 19.21 -1.47 -20.16
CA SER A 28 20.38 -0.60 -20.24
C SER A 28 21.39 -1.10 -21.29
N ILE A 29 21.61 -2.42 -21.36
CA ILE A 29 22.46 -3.04 -22.38
C ILE A 29 21.83 -2.88 -23.77
N TYR A 30 20.53 -3.13 -23.90
CA TYR A 30 19.82 -3.06 -25.18
C TYR A 30 19.78 -1.65 -25.76
N THR A 31 19.47 -0.65 -24.93
CA THR A 31 19.45 0.77 -25.34
C THR A 31 20.83 1.38 -25.45
N LYS A 32 21.87 0.71 -24.92
CA LYS A 32 23.23 1.24 -24.76
C LYS A 32 23.26 2.59 -24.03
N HIS A 33 22.25 2.84 -23.21
CA HIS A 33 22.07 4.07 -22.47
C HIS A 33 21.89 3.74 -21.00
N LEU A 34 22.66 4.41 -20.13
CA LEU A 34 22.41 4.35 -18.70
C LEU A 34 21.28 5.34 -18.39
N PRO A 35 20.19 4.90 -17.75
CA PRO A 35 19.05 5.75 -17.50
C PRO A 35 19.40 6.90 -16.55
N ILE A 36 18.76 8.03 -16.79
CA ILE A 36 19.00 9.26 -16.04
C ILE A 36 17.88 9.42 -15.01
N TYR A 37 18.27 9.46 -13.74
CA TYR A 37 17.34 9.69 -12.64
C TYR A 37 17.10 11.18 -12.45
N SER A 38 15.84 11.57 -12.44
CA SER A 38 15.44 12.94 -12.10
C SER A 38 15.66 13.23 -10.60
N ILE A 39 15.80 14.50 -10.27
CA ILE A 39 15.91 14.93 -8.86
C ILE A 39 14.64 14.51 -8.10
N ASP A 40 13.46 14.64 -8.71
CA ASP A 40 12.18 14.29 -8.07
C ASP A 40 12.10 12.80 -7.71
N GLU A 41 12.62 11.91 -8.57
CA GLU A 41 12.69 10.47 -8.28
C GLU A 41 13.61 10.18 -7.07
N LEU A 42 14.76 10.83 -7.00
CA LEU A 42 15.67 10.70 -5.85
C LEU A 42 15.05 11.27 -4.57
N GLN A 43 14.30 12.37 -4.67
CA GLN A 43 13.55 12.93 -3.54
C GLN A 43 12.47 11.96 -3.06
N VAL A 44 11.71 11.34 -3.97
CA VAL A 44 10.70 10.33 -3.61
C VAL A 44 11.36 9.13 -2.92
N LEU A 45 12.48 8.61 -3.44
CA LEU A 45 13.22 7.53 -2.76
C LEU A 45 13.65 7.90 -1.35
N PHE A 46 14.17 9.13 -1.18
CA PHE A 46 14.56 9.63 0.12
C PHE A 46 13.37 9.74 1.09
N ILE A 47 12.24 10.28 0.62
CA ILE A 47 11.02 10.42 1.44
C ILE A 47 10.48 9.05 1.83
N LEU A 48 10.40 8.11 0.89
CA LEU A 48 9.99 6.73 1.15
C LEU A 48 10.91 6.08 2.19
N PHE A 49 12.23 6.29 2.08
CA PHE A 49 13.18 5.77 3.04
C PHE A 49 12.96 6.30 4.46
N VAL A 50 12.87 7.63 4.65
CA VAL A 50 12.65 8.22 5.99
C VAL A 50 11.26 7.90 6.55
N LEU A 51 10.25 7.79 5.67
CA LEU A 51 8.91 7.34 6.04
C LEU A 51 8.95 5.89 6.54
N PHE A 52 9.60 4.98 5.80
CA PHE A 52 9.74 3.58 6.21
C PHE A 52 10.46 3.43 7.55
N ILE A 53 11.54 4.19 7.79
CA ILE A 53 12.25 4.18 9.08
C ILE A 53 11.30 4.59 10.20
N THR A 54 10.58 5.69 10.00
CA THR A 54 9.72 6.26 11.04
C THR A 54 8.55 5.35 11.35
N VAL A 55 7.91 4.82 10.32
CA VAL A 55 6.80 3.90 10.50
C VAL A 55 7.27 2.59 11.15
N ASN A 56 8.44 2.06 10.76
CA ASN A 56 9.03 0.89 11.42
C ASN A 56 9.31 1.16 12.91
N GLY A 57 9.78 2.36 13.25
CA GLY A 57 9.93 2.83 14.62
C GLY A 57 8.60 2.89 15.40
N LEU A 58 7.53 3.40 14.77
CA LEU A 58 6.18 3.43 15.34
C LEU A 58 5.63 2.02 15.58
N GLN A 59 5.79 1.12 14.61
CA GLN A 59 5.36 -0.27 14.68
C GLN A 59 6.06 -1.00 15.83
N LYS A 60 7.40 -0.92 15.89
CA LYS A 60 8.22 -1.53 16.96
C LYS A 60 7.99 -0.89 18.33
N GLY A 61 7.56 0.36 18.35
CA GLY A 61 7.25 1.11 19.56
C GLY A 61 5.97 0.67 20.29
N GLY A 62 5.11 -0.13 19.64
CA GLY A 62 3.86 -0.65 20.19
C GLY A 62 2.70 0.38 20.21
N LEU A 63 2.91 1.60 19.69
CA LEU A 63 1.88 2.64 19.68
C LEU A 63 0.70 2.25 18.78
N LEU A 64 1.00 1.76 17.56
CA LEU A 64 -0.02 1.30 16.61
C LEU A 64 -0.81 0.12 17.17
N LEU A 65 -0.14 -0.83 17.82
CA LEU A 65 -0.81 -1.97 18.44
C LEU A 65 -1.71 -1.54 19.60
N LYS A 66 -1.28 -0.60 20.44
CA LYS A 66 -2.13 -0.09 21.52
C LYS A 66 -3.38 0.62 20.99
N ILE A 67 -3.24 1.40 19.93
CA ILE A 67 -4.39 2.02 19.25
C ILE A 67 -5.33 0.92 18.75
N ALA A 68 -4.81 -0.10 18.06
CA ALA A 68 -5.59 -1.23 17.59
C ALA A 68 -6.31 -1.98 18.71
N GLN A 69 -5.63 -2.35 19.80
CA GLN A 69 -6.23 -3.01 20.96
C GLN A 69 -7.31 -2.16 21.65
N SER A 70 -7.17 -0.84 21.65
CA SER A 70 -8.21 0.04 22.20
C SER A 70 -9.52 -0.02 21.39
N ILE A 71 -9.41 -0.30 20.09
CA ILE A 71 -10.52 -0.36 19.15
C ILE A 71 -11.29 -1.69 19.29
N GLU A 72 -10.64 -2.75 19.77
CA GLU A 72 -11.25 -4.07 20.00
C GLU A 72 -12.19 -4.15 21.21
N LYS A 73 -12.31 -3.06 21.96
CA LYS A 73 -13.19 -3.00 23.13
C LYS A 73 -14.62 -2.64 22.74
N GLY A 74 -15.60 -3.40 23.22
CA GLY A 74 -17.03 -3.08 23.11
C GLY A 74 -17.79 -3.86 22.02
N LYS A 75 -18.88 -3.27 21.50
CA LYS A 75 -19.77 -3.90 20.50
C LYS A 75 -19.25 -3.67 19.08
N VAL A 76 -19.58 -4.57 18.14
CA VAL A 76 -19.33 -4.46 16.68
C VAL A 76 -17.84 -4.42 16.29
N ILE A 77 -17.03 -5.31 16.86
CA ILE A 77 -15.58 -5.38 16.64
C ILE A 77 -15.17 -5.51 15.15
N PRO A 78 -15.81 -6.37 14.31
CA PRO A 78 -15.46 -6.46 12.88
C PRO A 78 -15.54 -5.11 12.15
N LEU A 79 -16.62 -4.35 12.36
CA LEU A 79 -16.75 -3.01 11.79
C LEU A 79 -15.65 -2.09 12.28
N LYS A 80 -15.37 -2.09 13.58
CA LYS A 80 -14.33 -1.24 14.16
C LYS A 80 -12.95 -1.55 13.60
N LEU A 81 -12.60 -2.82 13.43
CA LEU A 81 -11.33 -3.26 12.86
C LEU A 81 -11.21 -2.85 11.38
N VAL A 82 -12.27 -3.03 10.60
CA VAL A 82 -12.29 -2.61 9.18
C VAL A 82 -12.16 -1.09 9.06
N LEU A 83 -12.93 -0.31 9.84
CA LEU A 83 -12.84 1.14 9.85
C LEU A 83 -11.48 1.64 10.35
N ALA A 84 -10.95 1.02 11.41
CA ALA A 84 -9.62 1.33 11.89
C ALA A 84 -8.57 1.05 10.83
N THR A 85 -8.64 -0.08 10.15
CA THR A 85 -7.75 -0.42 9.04
C THR A 85 -7.82 0.62 7.93
N PHE A 86 -9.03 1.05 7.57
CA PHE A 86 -9.27 2.08 6.55
C PHE A 86 -8.68 3.44 6.94
N PHE A 87 -8.91 3.93 8.16
CA PHE A 87 -8.44 5.25 8.58
C PHE A 87 -6.96 5.26 9.00
N LEU A 88 -6.44 4.20 9.63
CA LEU A 88 -5.02 4.12 9.94
C LEU A 88 -4.17 3.99 8.67
N SER A 89 -4.67 3.30 7.62
CA SER A 89 -3.91 3.15 6.37
C SER A 89 -3.78 4.46 5.60
N MET A 90 -4.68 5.42 5.80
CA MET A 90 -4.53 6.80 5.30
C MET A 90 -3.34 7.53 5.92
N LEU A 91 -3.01 7.21 7.16
CA LEU A 91 -1.96 7.91 7.89
C LEU A 91 -0.63 7.19 7.67
N VAL A 92 -0.58 5.92 8.02
CA VAL A 92 0.67 5.18 8.21
C VAL A 92 1.18 4.60 6.89
N THR A 93 0.62 3.46 6.49
CA THR A 93 0.63 2.86 5.16
C THR A 93 -0.27 1.62 5.20
N ASN A 94 -0.84 1.20 4.07
CA ASN A 94 -1.64 -0.02 3.97
C ASN A 94 -0.92 -1.28 4.52
N ASP A 95 0.33 -1.49 4.13
CA ASP A 95 1.09 -2.71 4.46
C ASP A 95 1.35 -2.83 5.97
N ILE A 96 1.75 -1.73 6.61
CA ILE A 96 2.14 -1.73 8.01
C ILE A 96 0.92 -1.81 8.92
N VAL A 97 -0.20 -1.20 8.51
CA VAL A 97 -1.47 -1.35 9.23
C VAL A 97 -1.94 -2.79 9.21
N LEU A 98 -1.84 -3.49 8.07
CA LEU A 98 -2.20 -4.91 8.00
C LEU A 98 -1.29 -5.78 8.86
N MET A 99 0.02 -5.50 8.92
CA MET A 99 0.93 -6.21 9.84
C MET A 99 0.57 -6.06 11.32
N VAL A 100 -0.19 -5.03 11.69
CA VAL A 100 -0.63 -4.79 13.08
C VAL A 100 -2.04 -5.30 13.31
N ILE A 101 -2.99 -4.99 12.42
CA ILE A 101 -4.40 -5.31 12.60
C ILE A 101 -4.69 -6.78 12.33
N VAL A 102 -4.19 -7.37 11.25
CA VAL A 102 -4.52 -8.75 10.87
C VAL A 102 -4.13 -9.76 11.96
N PRO A 103 -2.92 -9.72 12.57
CA PRO A 103 -2.59 -10.63 13.67
C PRO A 103 -3.50 -10.46 14.88
N LEU A 104 -3.94 -9.24 15.15
CA LEU A 104 -4.86 -8.91 16.22
C LEU A 104 -6.25 -9.53 15.94
N THR A 105 -6.78 -9.33 14.73
CA THR A 105 -8.00 -9.96 14.23
C THR A 105 -7.96 -11.49 14.31
N LEU A 106 -6.82 -12.09 13.96
CA LEU A 106 -6.62 -13.53 14.04
C LEU A 106 -6.58 -14.05 15.48
N SER A 107 -6.19 -13.22 16.45
CA SER A 107 -6.18 -13.58 17.88
C SER A 107 -7.57 -13.64 18.51
N LEU A 108 -8.54 -12.89 17.96
CA LEU A 108 -9.92 -12.84 18.45
C LEU A 108 -10.70 -14.13 18.16
N ASN A 109 -11.70 -14.48 18.96
CA ASN A 109 -12.57 -15.63 18.68
C ASN A 109 -13.79 -15.24 17.80
N ILE A 110 -13.55 -14.84 16.55
CA ILE A 110 -14.60 -14.40 15.62
C ILE A 110 -14.91 -15.51 14.60
N ASN A 111 -16.19 -15.68 14.24
CA ASN A 111 -16.56 -16.48 13.09
C ASN A 111 -16.17 -15.77 11.78
N ARG A 112 -15.79 -16.55 10.77
CA ARG A 112 -15.41 -16.02 9.45
C ARG A 112 -14.22 -15.04 9.48
N LYS A 113 -13.16 -15.38 10.23
CA LYS A 113 -11.87 -14.65 10.19
C LYS A 113 -11.34 -14.50 8.77
N ASP A 114 -11.57 -15.51 7.93
CA ASP A 114 -11.26 -15.49 6.50
C ASP A 114 -11.79 -14.24 5.82
N ILE A 115 -13.09 -13.96 5.98
CA ILE A 115 -13.72 -12.83 5.29
C ILE A 115 -13.32 -11.51 5.94
N LEU A 116 -13.17 -11.46 7.27
CA LEU A 116 -12.74 -10.24 7.94
C LEU A 116 -11.34 -9.80 7.49
N VAL A 117 -10.38 -10.72 7.37
CA VAL A 117 -9.04 -10.41 6.85
C VAL A 117 -9.08 -9.93 5.39
N ILE A 118 -9.97 -10.48 4.55
CA ILE A 118 -10.18 -9.99 3.19
C ILE A 118 -10.73 -8.56 3.21
N LEU A 119 -11.70 -8.26 4.06
CA LEU A 119 -12.24 -6.91 4.21
C LEU A 119 -11.18 -5.93 4.73
N GLU A 120 -10.31 -6.34 5.63
CA GLU A 120 -9.17 -5.54 6.10
C GLU A 120 -8.17 -5.25 4.98
N ALA A 121 -7.83 -6.23 4.14
CA ALA A 121 -6.96 -6.01 2.98
C ALA A 121 -7.57 -4.97 2.01
N LEU A 122 -8.86 -5.10 1.70
CA LEU A 122 -9.58 -4.12 0.89
C LEU A 122 -9.67 -2.75 1.57
N ALA A 123 -9.88 -2.70 2.88
CA ALA A 123 -9.92 -1.47 3.67
C ALA A 123 -8.57 -0.76 3.69
N ALA A 124 -7.48 -1.49 3.83
CA ALA A 124 -6.14 -0.94 3.82
C ALA A 124 -5.83 -0.30 2.46
N ASN A 125 -6.14 -0.98 1.36
CA ASN A 125 -5.94 -0.47 0.00
C ASN A 125 -6.86 0.71 -0.34
N SER A 126 -8.16 0.63 -0.02
CA SER A 126 -9.11 1.72 -0.31
C SER A 126 -8.95 2.95 0.59
N GLY A 127 -8.56 2.74 1.84
CA GLY A 127 -8.29 3.82 2.81
C GLY A 127 -7.01 4.56 2.45
N SER A 128 -5.91 3.83 2.25
CA SER A 128 -4.62 4.43 1.86
C SER A 128 -4.69 5.20 0.54
N ALA A 129 -5.61 4.83 -0.35
CA ALA A 129 -5.84 5.54 -1.61
C ALA A 129 -6.16 7.02 -1.42
N LEU A 130 -6.76 7.41 -0.28
CA LEU A 130 -7.26 8.77 -0.05
C LEU A 130 -6.15 9.81 0.19
N THR A 131 -4.95 9.38 0.59
CA THR A 131 -3.86 10.30 0.96
C THR A 131 -2.57 9.99 0.17
N PRO A 132 -1.70 11.00 -0.05
CA PRO A 132 -0.39 10.77 -0.68
C PRO A 132 0.48 9.79 0.11
N ILE A 133 0.47 9.88 1.44
CA ILE A 133 1.31 9.07 2.32
C ILE A 133 0.82 7.63 2.50
N GLY A 134 -0.45 7.34 2.19
CA GLY A 134 -1.06 6.06 2.52
C GLY A 134 -0.40 4.88 1.82
N ASN A 135 0.22 5.08 0.66
CA ASN A 135 0.98 4.05 -0.02
C ASN A 135 2.07 4.64 -0.94
N PRO A 136 3.09 3.86 -1.33
CA PRO A 136 4.22 4.38 -2.10
C PRO A 136 3.84 4.92 -3.48
N GLN A 137 2.89 4.29 -4.19
CA GLN A 137 2.48 4.72 -5.52
C GLN A 137 1.76 6.08 -5.50
N ASN A 138 0.93 6.33 -4.48
CA ASN A 138 0.27 7.61 -4.29
C ASN A 138 1.28 8.72 -3.98
N LEU A 139 2.24 8.42 -3.12
CA LEU A 139 3.29 9.37 -2.76
C LEU A 139 4.11 9.75 -4.00
N TYR A 140 4.46 8.75 -4.81
CA TYR A 140 5.16 8.98 -6.06
C TYR A 140 4.34 9.84 -7.03
N ILE A 141 3.07 9.51 -7.29
CA ILE A 141 2.20 10.32 -8.17
C ILE A 141 2.11 11.76 -7.65
N TYR A 142 1.90 11.94 -6.34
CA TYR A 142 1.79 13.25 -5.71
C TYR A 142 3.04 14.12 -5.93
N TRP A 143 4.23 13.56 -5.71
CA TRP A 143 5.51 14.28 -5.88
C TRP A 143 5.88 14.46 -7.36
N PHE A 144 5.81 13.40 -8.16
CA PHE A 144 6.22 13.41 -9.56
C PHE A 144 5.42 14.39 -10.42
N TYR A 145 4.11 14.52 -10.14
CA TYR A 145 3.23 15.46 -10.85
C TYR A 145 3.04 16.80 -10.11
N GLY A 146 3.69 17.01 -8.95
CA GLY A 146 3.61 18.27 -8.19
C GLY A 146 2.17 18.65 -7.77
N ILE A 147 1.40 17.68 -7.29
CA ILE A 147 -0.06 17.83 -7.10
C ILE A 147 -0.36 18.55 -5.78
N HIS A 148 -1.32 19.48 -5.77
CA HIS A 148 -1.80 20.06 -4.51
C HIS A 148 -2.60 19.04 -3.66
N PRO A 149 -2.41 18.95 -2.32
CA PRO A 149 -3.02 17.93 -1.48
C PRO A 149 -4.55 17.84 -1.59
N CYS A 150 -5.24 18.98 -1.59
CA CYS A 150 -6.70 18.98 -1.73
C CYS A 150 -7.16 18.46 -3.09
N THR A 151 -6.40 18.70 -4.17
CA THR A 151 -6.72 18.22 -5.51
C THR A 151 -6.53 16.72 -5.59
N PHE A 152 -5.44 16.20 -5.00
CA PHE A 152 -5.20 14.77 -4.87
C PHE A 152 -6.38 14.07 -4.17
N ILE A 153 -6.74 14.54 -2.97
CA ILE A 153 -7.83 13.96 -2.17
C ILE A 153 -9.15 14.03 -2.95
N LYS A 154 -9.51 15.20 -3.51
CA LYS A 154 -10.77 15.36 -4.26
C LYS A 154 -10.87 14.40 -5.45
N THR A 155 -9.78 14.16 -6.17
CA THR A 155 -9.76 13.26 -7.33
C THR A 155 -10.10 11.82 -6.95
N ILE A 156 -9.54 11.30 -5.86
CA ILE A 156 -9.69 9.88 -5.47
C ILE A 156 -10.77 9.66 -4.39
N PHE A 157 -11.31 10.73 -3.79
CA PHE A 157 -12.34 10.66 -2.76
C PHE A 157 -13.56 9.80 -3.13
N PRO A 158 -14.13 9.88 -4.35
CA PRO A 158 -15.26 9.02 -4.73
C PRO A 158 -14.95 7.52 -4.65
N PHE A 159 -13.72 7.13 -5.04
CA PHE A 159 -13.26 5.75 -4.93
C PHE A 159 -13.25 5.28 -3.48
N SER A 160 -12.54 6.01 -2.61
CA SER A 160 -12.44 5.64 -1.19
C SER A 160 -13.79 5.68 -0.48
N LEU A 161 -14.68 6.61 -0.82
CA LEU A 161 -16.02 6.72 -0.23
C LEU A 161 -16.91 5.52 -0.56
N VAL A 162 -16.94 5.08 -1.83
CA VAL A 162 -17.72 3.91 -2.23
C VAL A 162 -17.24 2.66 -1.50
N PHE A 163 -15.92 2.44 -1.43
CA PHE A 163 -15.37 1.31 -0.70
C PHE A 163 -15.60 1.40 0.80
N LEU A 164 -15.51 2.59 1.40
CA LEU A 164 -15.88 2.79 2.81
C LEU A 164 -17.31 2.33 3.09
N GLY A 165 -18.27 2.71 2.23
CA GLY A 165 -19.66 2.29 2.34
C GLY A 165 -19.82 0.77 2.18
N LEU A 166 -19.26 0.18 1.11
CA LEU A 166 -19.33 -1.26 0.85
C LEU A 166 -18.71 -2.09 1.98
N LEU A 167 -17.56 -1.67 2.49
CA LEU A 167 -16.85 -2.36 3.57
C LEU A 167 -17.57 -2.22 4.91
N THR A 168 -18.13 -1.03 5.18
CA THR A 168 -18.98 -0.81 6.36
C THR A 168 -20.16 -1.78 6.35
N VAL A 169 -20.93 -1.83 5.26
CA VAL A 169 -22.07 -2.73 5.11
C VAL A 169 -21.63 -4.19 5.20
N SER A 170 -20.56 -4.58 4.52
CA SER A 170 -20.04 -5.96 4.52
C SER A 170 -19.60 -6.42 5.92
N SER A 171 -19.01 -5.53 6.71
CA SER A 171 -18.53 -5.85 8.06
C SER A 171 -19.65 -6.09 9.07
N LEU A 172 -20.85 -5.53 8.85
CA LEU A 172 -22.02 -5.76 9.71
C LEU A 172 -22.55 -7.20 9.62
N PHE A 173 -22.26 -7.91 8.52
CA PHE A 173 -22.65 -9.31 8.35
C PHE A 173 -21.66 -10.30 9.00
N VAL A 174 -20.56 -9.82 9.60
CA VAL A 174 -19.61 -10.66 10.33
C VAL A 174 -20.01 -10.72 11.80
N VAL A 175 -20.40 -11.92 12.25
CA VAL A 175 -20.88 -12.15 13.63
C VAL A 175 -19.73 -12.59 14.53
N ILE A 176 -19.64 -11.99 15.71
CA ILE A 176 -18.69 -12.36 16.76
C ILE A 176 -19.28 -13.47 17.62
N GLN A 177 -18.49 -14.52 17.89
CA GLN A 177 -18.74 -15.41 19.02
C GLN A 177 -17.98 -14.85 20.24
N LYS A 178 -18.69 -14.70 21.36
CA LYS A 178 -18.18 -13.90 22.48
C LYS A 178 -17.14 -14.71 23.25
N ASP A 179 -15.86 -14.54 22.89
CA ASP A 179 -14.74 -14.89 23.75
C ASP A 179 -13.55 -13.97 23.43
N LEU A 180 -13.37 -12.94 24.25
CA LEU A 180 -12.22 -12.05 24.17
C LEU A 180 -11.11 -12.71 24.97
N LYS A 181 -10.04 -13.17 24.29
CA LYS A 181 -8.82 -13.55 25.00
C LYS A 181 -8.25 -12.32 25.71
N GLU A 182 -7.70 -12.56 26.89
CA GLU A 182 -7.15 -11.52 27.78
C GLU A 182 -6.14 -10.62 27.05
N ASP A 183 -6.33 -9.30 27.19
CA ASP A 183 -5.43 -8.25 26.69
C ASP A 183 -3.99 -8.54 27.17
N GLN A 184 -3.08 -8.91 26.28
CA GLN A 184 -1.67 -8.70 26.57
C GLN A 184 -1.42 -7.18 26.55
N ILE A 185 -1.35 -6.58 27.74
CA ILE A 185 -1.00 -5.17 27.93
C ILE A 185 0.43 -4.96 27.44
N GLN A 186 0.59 -4.52 26.19
CA GLN A 186 1.90 -4.12 25.69
C GLN A 186 2.28 -2.75 26.24
N LYS A 187 3.43 -2.69 26.93
CA LYS A 187 4.05 -1.43 27.36
C LYS A 187 4.56 -0.69 26.12
N ILE A 188 4.10 0.54 25.92
CA ILE A 188 4.62 1.41 24.87
C ILE A 188 6.07 1.75 25.20
N ASN A 189 6.97 1.59 24.24
CA ASN A 189 8.32 2.10 24.36
C ASN A 189 8.30 3.64 24.29
N LYS A 190 8.97 4.34 25.21
CA LYS A 190 9.02 5.82 25.21
C LYS A 190 9.50 6.40 23.86
N LYS A 191 10.34 5.66 23.12
CA LYS A 191 10.80 6.02 21.76
C LYS A 191 9.66 6.12 20.74
N ALA A 192 8.55 5.41 20.95
CA ALA A 192 7.38 5.45 20.07
C ALA A 192 6.76 6.86 20.01
N TYR A 193 6.78 7.60 21.12
CA TYR A 193 6.30 8.98 21.14
C TYR A 193 7.21 9.90 20.33
N VAL A 194 8.53 9.69 20.39
CA VAL A 194 9.49 10.43 19.56
C VAL A 194 9.26 10.12 18.08
N TYR A 195 9.08 8.86 17.72
CA TYR A 195 8.68 8.50 16.36
C TYR A 195 7.33 9.08 15.95
N GLY A 196 6.38 9.25 16.87
CA GLY A 196 5.13 9.96 16.61
C GLY A 196 5.34 11.43 16.22
N VAL A 197 6.25 12.12 16.90
CA VAL A 197 6.63 13.49 16.55
C VAL A 197 7.39 13.52 15.22
N LEU A 198 8.37 12.64 15.02
CA LEU A 198 9.13 12.54 13.77
C LEU A 198 8.23 12.19 12.58
N PHE A 199 7.18 11.41 12.82
CA PHE A 199 6.17 11.10 11.82
C PHE A 199 5.43 12.35 11.38
N ILE A 200 4.95 13.17 12.32
CA ILE A 200 4.33 14.46 12.01
C ILE A 200 5.29 15.36 11.22
N VAL A 201 6.58 15.41 11.59
CA VAL A 201 7.61 16.17 10.85
C VAL A 201 7.73 15.67 9.40
N ILE A 202 7.75 14.35 9.18
CA ILE A 202 7.75 13.79 7.82
C ILE A 202 6.46 14.11 7.08
N LEU A 203 5.30 14.06 7.73
CA LEU A 203 4.03 14.45 7.07
C LEU A 203 4.09 15.88 6.57
N LEU A 204 4.58 16.80 7.40
CA LEU A 204 4.79 18.20 7.00
C LEU A 204 5.82 18.32 5.86
N THR A 205 6.84 17.46 5.82
CA THR A 205 7.81 17.40 4.72
C THR A 205 7.16 16.92 3.42
N VAL A 206 6.36 15.85 3.48
CA VAL A 206 5.63 15.30 2.33
C VAL A 206 4.69 16.36 1.74
N PHE A 207 3.96 17.07 2.58
CA PHE A 207 3.07 18.15 2.16
C PHE A 207 3.78 19.46 1.80
N HIS A 208 5.11 19.44 1.64
CA HIS A 208 5.94 20.58 1.27
C HIS A 208 5.88 21.77 2.24
N VAL A 209 5.42 21.54 3.48
CA VAL A 209 5.40 22.55 4.56
C VAL A 209 6.78 22.70 5.20
N LEU A 210 7.55 21.60 5.27
CA LEU A 210 8.93 21.60 5.74
C LEU A 210 9.91 21.20 4.63
N PRO A 211 11.18 21.69 4.67
CA PRO A 211 12.20 21.32 3.69
C PRO A 211 12.56 19.83 3.74
N LEU A 212 12.89 19.22 2.61
CA LEU A 212 13.29 17.81 2.51
C LEU A 212 14.35 17.38 3.54
N LEU A 213 15.29 18.28 3.86
CA LEU A 213 16.37 18.06 4.83
C LEU A 213 15.88 17.70 6.24
N THR A 214 14.64 18.05 6.63
CA THR A 214 14.09 17.65 7.94
C THR A 214 13.96 16.14 8.07
N GLY A 215 13.83 15.41 6.96
CA GLY A 215 13.87 13.94 6.95
C GLY A 215 15.17 13.36 7.48
N VAL A 216 16.29 14.09 7.40
CA VAL A 216 17.60 13.63 7.89
C VAL A 216 17.59 13.46 9.42
N ALA A 217 16.78 14.23 10.15
CA ALA A 217 16.64 14.11 11.60
C ALA A 217 16.17 12.71 12.03
N VAL A 218 15.33 12.06 11.21
CA VAL A 218 14.85 10.69 11.43
C VAL A 218 16.01 9.71 11.38
N ILE A 219 16.89 9.87 10.38
CA ILE A 219 18.05 9.00 10.18
C ILE A 219 19.01 9.14 11.36
N PHE A 220 19.32 10.37 11.78
CA PHE A 220 20.18 10.61 12.95
C PHE A 220 19.59 10.03 14.22
N PHE A 221 18.29 10.26 14.48
CA PHE A 221 17.64 9.71 15.65
C PHE A 221 17.71 8.17 15.65
N ALA A 222 17.40 7.52 14.53
CA ALA A 222 17.47 6.08 14.41
C ALA A 222 18.91 5.56 14.57
N LEU A 223 19.92 6.19 13.96
CA LEU A 223 21.32 5.77 14.08
C LEU A 223 21.86 5.82 15.52
N ILE A 224 21.49 6.87 16.25
CA ILE A 224 22.00 7.14 17.61
C ILE A 224 21.20 6.35 18.65
N PHE A 225 19.86 6.37 18.55
CA PHE A 225 18.99 5.89 19.63
C PHE A 225 18.25 4.60 19.31
N ASP A 226 18.08 4.21 18.04
CA ASP A 226 17.29 3.02 17.69
C ASP A 226 17.63 2.42 16.31
N ARG A 227 18.84 1.86 16.20
CA ARG A 227 19.35 1.29 14.93
C ARG A 227 18.45 0.22 14.34
N LYS A 228 17.62 -0.42 15.17
CA LYS A 228 16.64 -1.42 14.71
C LYS A 228 15.57 -0.80 13.81
N ALA A 229 15.25 0.48 13.95
CA ALA A 229 14.29 1.16 13.06
C ALA A 229 14.82 1.31 11.62
N LEU A 230 16.14 1.26 11.42
CA LEU A 230 16.78 1.27 10.10
C LEU A 230 16.63 -0.07 9.35
N TYR A 231 16.12 -1.12 9.99
CA TYR A 231 15.82 -2.39 9.31
C TYR A 231 14.49 -2.26 8.57
N VAL A 232 14.53 -1.50 7.48
CA VAL A 232 13.44 -1.30 6.52
C VAL A 232 13.60 -2.25 5.33
N ASP A 233 12.61 -2.27 4.44
CA ASP A 233 12.68 -3.07 3.22
C ASP A 233 13.55 -2.36 2.16
N TYR A 234 14.86 -2.57 2.24
CA TYR A 234 15.81 -2.06 1.25
C TYR A 234 15.60 -2.68 -0.12
N ALA A 235 15.12 -3.93 -0.20
CA ALA A 235 14.85 -4.58 -1.47
C ALA A 235 13.74 -3.83 -2.21
N LEU A 236 12.69 -3.38 -1.51
CA LEU A 236 11.65 -2.55 -2.09
C LEU A 236 12.19 -1.19 -2.59
N LEU A 237 13.03 -0.51 -1.81
CA LEU A 237 13.63 0.77 -2.21
C LEU A 237 14.52 0.63 -3.45
N PHE A 238 15.37 -0.40 -3.50
CA PHE A 238 16.17 -0.70 -4.68
C PHE A 238 15.31 -1.13 -5.88
N SER A 239 14.20 -1.83 -5.66
CA SER A 239 13.26 -2.14 -6.74
C SER A 239 12.69 -0.86 -7.36
N PHE A 240 12.32 0.14 -6.54
CA PHE A 240 11.84 1.42 -7.06
C PHE A 240 12.92 2.14 -7.88
N PHE A 241 14.16 2.14 -7.40
CA PHE A 241 15.29 2.64 -8.16
C PHE A 241 15.39 1.94 -9.52
N PHE A 242 15.37 0.61 -9.58
CA PHE A 242 15.42 -0.11 -10.86
C PHE A 242 14.20 0.19 -11.75
N PHE A 243 13.00 0.33 -11.21
CA PHE A 243 11.81 0.66 -11.98
C PHE A 243 11.86 2.07 -12.59
N PHE A 244 12.41 3.07 -11.88
CA PHE A 244 12.64 4.39 -12.47
C PHE A 244 13.60 4.30 -13.67
N GLY A 245 14.68 3.53 -13.53
CA GLY A 245 15.60 3.30 -14.63
C GLY A 245 14.97 2.58 -15.82
N ILE A 246 14.19 1.51 -15.56
CA ILE A 246 13.43 0.79 -16.59
C ILE A 246 12.47 1.74 -17.30
N ALA A 247 11.72 2.56 -16.55
CA ALA A 247 10.75 3.48 -17.11
C ALA A 247 11.40 4.51 -18.03
N ASP A 248 12.58 5.02 -17.65
CA ASP A 248 13.39 5.93 -18.46
C ASP A 248 13.90 5.27 -19.76
N SER A 249 14.51 4.08 -19.65
CA SER A 249 14.95 3.32 -20.82
C SER A 249 13.79 2.99 -21.76
N LEU A 250 12.63 2.57 -21.24
CA LEU A 250 11.45 2.30 -22.05
C LEU A 250 10.92 3.57 -22.71
N LYS A 251 10.95 4.73 -22.05
CA LYS A 251 10.57 6.01 -22.64
C LYS A 251 11.46 6.39 -23.83
N SER A 252 12.74 6.04 -23.79
CA SER A 252 13.65 6.25 -24.93
C SER A 252 13.31 5.39 -26.15
N ILE A 253 12.72 4.20 -25.93
CA ILE A 253 12.31 3.26 -26.98
C ILE A 253 10.91 3.58 -27.50
N LEU A 254 9.98 3.86 -26.59
CA LEU A 254 8.56 4.10 -26.84
C LEU A 254 8.30 5.61 -26.86
N ALA A 255 8.35 6.21 -28.05
CA ALA A 255 8.18 7.65 -28.25
C ALA A 255 6.73 8.16 -28.06
N SER A 256 5.77 7.27 -27.82
CA SER A 256 4.35 7.63 -27.76
C SER A 256 3.86 7.84 -26.33
N GLU A 257 3.36 9.04 -26.05
CA GLU A 257 2.58 9.29 -24.84
C GLU A 257 1.18 8.69 -24.97
N ILE A 258 0.70 8.06 -23.89
CA ILE A 258 -0.68 7.60 -23.80
C ILE A 258 -1.50 8.75 -23.22
N THR A 259 -2.42 9.28 -24.01
CA THR A 259 -3.27 10.42 -23.64
C THR A 259 -4.67 10.01 -23.21
N HIS A 260 -5.17 8.88 -23.71
CA HIS A 260 -6.54 8.43 -23.44
C HIS A 260 -6.68 7.92 -21.99
N SER A 261 -7.49 8.62 -21.19
CA SER A 261 -7.68 8.37 -19.75
C SER A 261 -8.15 6.94 -19.45
N GLY A 262 -9.02 6.37 -20.28
CA GLY A 262 -9.47 4.99 -20.13
C GLY A 262 -8.35 3.96 -20.34
N HIS A 263 -7.43 4.21 -21.27
CA HIS A 263 -6.31 3.30 -21.53
C HIS A 263 -5.29 3.36 -20.40
N ILE A 264 -5.01 4.55 -19.86
CA ILE A 264 -4.09 4.72 -18.74
C ILE A 264 -4.62 4.03 -17.49
N PHE A 265 -5.92 4.23 -17.19
CA PHE A 265 -6.58 3.58 -16.07
C PHE A 265 -6.52 2.05 -16.20
N LEU A 266 -6.93 1.50 -17.34
CA LEU A 266 -6.92 0.04 -17.56
C LEU A 266 -5.50 -0.52 -17.57
N LEU A 267 -4.54 0.16 -18.21
CA LEU A 267 -3.15 -0.29 -18.27
C LEU A 267 -2.55 -0.36 -16.88
N SER A 268 -2.70 0.70 -16.06
CA SER A 268 -2.19 0.70 -14.69
C SER A 268 -2.90 -0.34 -13.80
N ALA A 269 -4.23 -0.47 -13.90
CA ALA A 269 -4.98 -1.46 -13.12
C ALA A 269 -4.64 -2.91 -13.48
N LEU A 270 -4.54 -3.23 -14.77
CA LEU A 270 -4.26 -4.58 -15.27
C LEU A 270 -2.79 -4.95 -15.10
N ALA A 271 -1.85 -4.03 -15.36
CA ALA A 271 -0.43 -4.25 -15.10
C ALA A 271 -0.19 -4.56 -13.62
N SER A 272 -0.89 -3.87 -12.71
CA SER A 272 -0.80 -4.12 -11.27
C SER A 272 -1.10 -5.58 -10.91
N GLN A 273 -2.00 -6.26 -11.64
CA GLN A 273 -2.35 -7.66 -11.36
C GLN A 273 -1.18 -8.63 -11.55
N VAL A 274 -0.17 -8.23 -12.33
CA VAL A 274 1.01 -9.03 -12.68
C VAL A 274 2.22 -8.59 -11.88
N MET A 275 2.45 -7.28 -11.75
CA MET A 275 3.69 -6.72 -11.19
C MET A 275 3.52 -5.88 -9.93
N SER A 276 2.32 -5.85 -9.33
CA SER A 276 1.94 -4.95 -8.23
C SER A 276 1.73 -3.49 -8.65
N ASN A 277 0.89 -2.82 -7.87
CA ASN A 277 0.47 -1.43 -8.07
C ASN A 277 1.63 -0.43 -8.04
N VAL A 278 2.64 -0.61 -7.19
CA VAL A 278 3.77 0.33 -7.18
C VAL A 278 4.58 0.27 -8.46
N PRO A 279 5.15 -0.89 -8.87
CA PRO A 279 5.90 -0.99 -10.11
C PRO A 279 5.12 -0.57 -11.35
N ALA A 280 3.85 -0.99 -11.45
CA ALA A 280 2.98 -0.60 -12.56
C ALA A 280 2.83 0.93 -12.66
N THR A 281 2.69 1.60 -11.51
CA THR A 281 2.59 3.07 -11.46
C THR A 281 3.87 3.75 -11.90
N LEU A 282 5.02 3.30 -11.37
CA LEU A 282 6.33 3.90 -11.69
C LEU A 282 6.62 3.80 -13.19
N LEU A 283 6.27 2.67 -13.82
CA LEU A 283 6.41 2.50 -15.26
C LEU A 283 5.47 3.41 -16.04
N VAL A 284 4.17 3.39 -15.75
CA VAL A 284 3.16 4.10 -16.55
C VAL A 284 3.29 5.63 -16.42
N ALA A 285 3.75 6.15 -15.28
CA ALA A 285 3.87 7.60 -15.05
C ALA A 285 4.75 8.33 -16.06
N LYS A 286 5.81 7.69 -16.57
CA LYS A 286 6.71 8.29 -17.56
C LYS A 286 6.08 8.45 -18.95
N PHE A 287 4.97 7.74 -19.23
CA PHE A 287 4.27 7.71 -20.51
C PHE A 287 2.98 8.52 -20.55
N THR A 288 2.63 9.23 -19.47
CA THR A 288 1.40 10.01 -19.44
C THR A 288 1.47 11.23 -18.53
N SER A 289 0.75 12.28 -18.93
CA SER A 289 0.48 13.47 -18.10
C SER A 289 -0.85 13.38 -17.33
N ASN A 290 -1.72 12.41 -17.65
CA ASN A 290 -3.01 12.24 -17.00
C ASN A 290 -2.88 11.44 -15.70
N TRP A 291 -2.37 12.13 -14.69
CA TRP A 291 -2.13 11.59 -13.35
C TRP A 291 -3.42 11.13 -12.66
N GLN A 292 -4.58 11.70 -13.00
CA GLN A 292 -5.87 11.33 -12.40
C GLN A 292 -6.23 9.89 -12.79
N ALA A 293 -6.13 9.57 -14.09
CA ALA A 293 -6.38 8.22 -14.59
C ALA A 293 -5.39 7.21 -13.99
N LEU A 294 -4.12 7.60 -13.88
CA LEU A 294 -3.07 6.78 -13.26
C LEU A 294 -3.32 6.55 -11.76
N LEU A 295 -3.75 7.58 -11.03
CA LEU A 295 -4.08 7.49 -9.61
C LEU A 295 -5.25 6.55 -9.37
N TRP A 296 -6.30 6.67 -10.18
CA TRP A 296 -7.44 5.77 -10.11
C TRP A 296 -7.05 4.33 -10.48
N GLY A 297 -6.33 4.14 -11.57
CA GLY A 297 -6.00 2.81 -12.09
C GLY A 297 -5.01 2.08 -11.20
N SER A 298 -4.01 2.76 -10.63
CA SER A 298 -3.06 2.15 -9.69
C SER A 298 -3.72 1.71 -8.38
N ASN A 299 -4.63 2.51 -7.82
CA ASN A 299 -5.35 2.14 -6.60
C ASN A 299 -6.40 1.04 -6.86
N ALA A 300 -7.11 1.09 -7.99
CA ALA A 300 -7.96 -0.01 -8.44
C ALA A 300 -7.15 -1.30 -8.61
N GLY A 301 -5.98 -1.21 -9.25
CA GLY A 301 -5.04 -2.31 -9.46
C GLY A 301 -4.47 -2.91 -8.17
N GLY A 302 -4.56 -2.20 -7.05
CA GLY A 302 -4.21 -2.74 -5.72
C GLY A 302 -5.15 -3.85 -5.24
N PHE A 303 -6.35 -3.96 -5.81
CA PHE A 303 -7.26 -5.08 -5.60
C PHE A 303 -6.96 -6.27 -6.53
N GLY A 304 -7.91 -7.19 -6.67
CA GLY A 304 -7.82 -8.31 -7.61
C GLY A 304 -6.93 -9.45 -7.11
N SER A 305 -5.80 -9.64 -7.78
CA SER A 305 -4.88 -10.75 -7.56
C SER A 305 -4.12 -10.61 -6.24
N LEU A 306 -3.50 -11.72 -5.80
CA LEU A 306 -2.57 -11.70 -4.67
C LEU A 306 -1.40 -10.74 -4.93
N PHE A 307 -0.94 -10.64 -6.18
CA PHE A 307 0.17 -9.79 -6.59
C PHE A 307 -0.23 -8.33 -6.84
N GLY A 308 -1.54 -8.03 -6.89
CA GLY A 308 -2.07 -6.68 -7.16
C GLY A 308 -1.50 -5.60 -6.24
N SER A 309 -1.26 -5.96 -4.98
CA SER A 309 -0.59 -5.10 -4.00
C SER A 309 0.18 -5.93 -2.97
N LEU A 310 1.18 -5.30 -2.35
CA LEU A 310 1.91 -5.90 -1.22
C LEU A 310 0.99 -6.17 -0.03
N ALA A 311 0.02 -5.29 0.22
CA ALA A 311 -1.04 -5.45 1.20
C ALA A 311 -1.81 -6.77 1.04
N ASN A 312 -2.18 -7.14 -0.19
CA ASN A 312 -2.88 -8.40 -0.46
C ASN A 312 -2.01 -9.61 -0.05
N LEU A 313 -0.72 -9.60 -0.40
CA LEU A 313 0.23 -10.65 -0.01
C LEU A 313 0.43 -10.72 1.50
N ILE A 314 0.54 -9.58 2.19
CA ILE A 314 0.67 -9.55 3.66
C ILE A 314 -0.55 -10.17 4.31
N ALA A 315 -1.76 -9.70 4.00
CA ALA A 315 -2.99 -10.20 4.59
C ALA A 315 -3.16 -11.70 4.33
N TYR A 316 -2.90 -12.13 3.09
CA TYR A 316 -2.94 -13.54 2.70
C TYR A 316 -1.93 -14.38 3.50
N LYS A 317 -0.67 -13.94 3.57
CA LYS A 317 0.40 -14.63 4.31
C LYS A 317 0.07 -14.76 5.78
N LEU A 318 -0.35 -13.68 6.43
CA LEU A 318 -0.69 -13.66 7.85
C LEU A 318 -1.85 -14.62 8.15
N TYR A 319 -2.85 -14.70 7.27
CA TYR A 319 -3.94 -15.67 7.43
C TYR A 319 -3.45 -17.12 7.28
N ILE A 320 -2.77 -17.49 6.19
CA ILE A 320 -2.42 -18.91 5.94
C ILE A 320 -1.36 -19.47 6.90
N THR A 321 -0.59 -18.59 7.53
CA THR A 321 0.43 -18.96 8.53
C THR A 321 -0.14 -19.12 9.93
N HIS A 322 -1.37 -18.65 10.17
CA HIS A 322 -2.04 -18.80 11.44
C HIS A 322 -2.42 -20.26 11.72
N GLU A 323 -2.22 -20.73 12.95
CA GLU A 323 -2.45 -22.13 13.34
C GLU A 323 -3.93 -22.56 13.16
N GLY A 324 -4.87 -21.62 13.22
CA GLY A 324 -6.31 -21.85 12.98
C GLY A 324 -6.75 -21.74 11.52
N ALA A 325 -5.84 -21.65 10.55
CA ALA A 325 -6.17 -21.51 9.13
C ALA A 325 -6.71 -22.82 8.55
N ASN A 326 -8.04 -22.97 8.56
CA ASN A 326 -8.72 -24.10 7.94
C ASN A 326 -9.01 -23.84 6.46
N ASN A 327 -8.77 -24.85 5.62
CA ASN A 327 -9.09 -24.88 4.19
C ASN A 327 -8.50 -23.70 3.38
N ILE A 328 -7.17 -23.70 3.23
CA ILE A 328 -6.41 -22.66 2.50
C ILE A 328 -6.96 -22.45 1.09
N ALA A 329 -7.29 -23.52 0.35
CA ALA A 329 -7.82 -23.39 -1.01
C ALA A 329 -9.12 -22.59 -1.09
N MET A 330 -10.05 -22.85 -0.16
CA MET A 330 -11.30 -22.10 -0.06
C MET A 330 -11.04 -20.63 0.31
N PHE A 331 -10.09 -20.37 1.22
CA PHE A 331 -9.68 -19.00 1.55
C PHE A 331 -9.10 -18.28 0.33
N THR A 332 -8.16 -18.90 -0.39
CA THR A 332 -7.57 -18.33 -1.60
C THR A 332 -8.64 -18.02 -2.65
N ALA A 333 -9.60 -18.93 -2.86
CA ALA A 333 -10.71 -18.71 -3.79
C ALA A 333 -11.58 -17.51 -3.37
N LYS A 334 -11.94 -17.40 -2.09
CA LYS A 334 -12.68 -16.25 -1.56
C LYS A 334 -11.89 -14.95 -1.68
N PHE A 335 -10.61 -14.98 -1.35
CA PHE A 335 -9.72 -13.82 -1.42
C PHE A 335 -9.66 -13.28 -2.84
N LEU A 336 -9.42 -14.16 -3.82
CA LEU A 336 -9.39 -13.77 -5.23
C LEU A 336 -10.76 -13.34 -5.74
N ALA A 337 -11.83 -14.06 -5.42
CA ALA A 337 -13.17 -13.71 -5.90
C ALA A 337 -13.62 -12.33 -5.39
N ILE A 338 -13.47 -12.07 -4.09
CA ILE A 338 -13.82 -10.78 -3.48
C ILE A 338 -12.85 -9.68 -3.95
N GLY A 339 -11.56 -9.99 -4.09
CA GLY A 339 -10.55 -9.07 -4.61
C GLY A 339 -10.85 -8.63 -6.05
N TYR A 340 -11.16 -9.56 -6.95
CA TYR A 340 -11.52 -9.25 -8.33
C TYR A 340 -12.89 -8.57 -8.43
N MET A 341 -13.85 -8.93 -7.57
CA MET A 341 -15.11 -8.20 -7.48
C MET A 341 -14.86 -6.72 -7.13
N ALA A 342 -14.00 -6.43 -6.14
CA ALA A 342 -13.60 -5.07 -5.81
C ALA A 342 -12.90 -4.36 -7.00
N LEU A 343 -11.99 -5.05 -7.70
CA LEU A 343 -11.37 -4.52 -8.92
C LEU A 343 -12.43 -4.15 -9.97
N PHE A 344 -13.37 -5.03 -10.30
CA PHE A 344 -14.40 -4.73 -11.31
C PHE A 344 -15.36 -3.61 -10.88
N ILE A 345 -15.72 -3.55 -9.59
CA ILE A 345 -16.49 -2.42 -9.04
C ILE A 345 -15.72 -1.11 -9.25
N SER A 346 -14.41 -1.09 -8.98
CA SER A 346 -13.60 0.12 -9.18
C SER A 346 -13.47 0.53 -10.65
N ILE A 347 -13.36 -0.44 -11.56
CA ILE A 347 -13.37 -0.21 -13.02
C ILE A 347 -14.70 0.42 -13.43
N GLY A 348 -15.82 -0.17 -13.01
CA GLY A 348 -17.15 0.35 -13.30
C GLY A 348 -17.36 1.77 -12.75
N LEU A 349 -16.90 2.03 -11.52
CA LEU A 349 -16.98 3.34 -10.89
C LEU A 349 -16.19 4.41 -11.66
N TYR A 350 -14.97 4.08 -12.10
CA TYR A 350 -14.15 5.00 -12.89
C TYR A 350 -14.86 5.40 -14.20
N PHE A 351 -15.32 4.43 -14.99
CA PHE A 351 -16.00 4.72 -16.25
C PHE A 351 -17.37 5.36 -16.08
N LEU A 352 -18.03 5.18 -14.93
CA LEU A 352 -19.27 5.88 -14.60
C LEU A 352 -19.03 7.37 -14.34
N LEU A 353 -17.94 7.72 -13.64
CA LEU A 353 -17.60 9.10 -13.29
C LEU A 353 -16.87 9.86 -14.41
N TYR A 354 -16.01 9.16 -15.16
CA TYR A 354 -15.15 9.72 -16.20
C TYR A 354 -15.58 9.29 -17.60
N ARG A 355 -16.89 9.18 -17.84
CA ARG A 355 -17.44 8.77 -19.16
C ARG A 355 -16.75 9.54 -20.28
N PRO A 356 -16.19 8.86 -21.30
CA PRO A 356 -15.77 9.54 -22.52
C PRO A 356 -17.03 10.19 -23.12
N ALA A 357 -16.93 11.44 -23.53
CA ALA A 357 -18.03 12.27 -24.04
C ALA A 357 -18.57 11.83 -25.42
N ALA A 358 -18.68 10.52 -25.68
CA ALA A 358 -19.04 9.96 -26.99
C ALA A 358 -20.45 9.35 -27.05
N LEU A 359 -21.33 9.62 -26.09
CA LEU A 359 -22.72 9.12 -26.07
C LEU A 359 -23.76 10.20 -25.71
N LEU A 360 -23.55 11.41 -26.22
CA LEU A 360 -24.57 12.43 -26.50
C LEU A 360 -24.26 12.99 -27.89
#